data_AF-A0A1C5UK66-F1
#
_entry.id   AF-A0A1C5UK66-F1
#
_cell.length_a   1.000
_cell.length_b   1.000
_cell.length_c   1.000
_cell.angle_alpha   90.00
_cell.angle_beta   90.00
_cell.angle_gamma   90.00
#
_symmetry.space_group_name_H-M   'P 1'
#
loop_
_entity.id
_entity.type
_entity.pdbx_description
1 polymer ?
#
loop_
_entity_poly.entity_id
_entity_poly.type
_entity_poly.pdbx_seq_one_letter_code
_entity_poly.pdbx_strand_id
1 'polypeptide(L)'
;MYIEKSLKEALEDYMLGRPVTVLWTGNDGGMNAMRLSDLLEQEENHYLVNVPAVANPEFEQAVREMEESAQPEPEEIIQAVHDTQEEPEDCPPTRHRERRSQ
;
A
#
# COMPACT_ATOMS: atom_id res chain seq x y z
N MET A 1 15.94 -41.94 14.09
CA MET A 1 14.57 -42.22 14.55
C MET A 1 13.75 -40.97 14.35
N TYR A 2 12.60 -41.06 13.70
CA TYR A 2 11.66 -39.94 13.55
C TYR A 2 10.65 -39.96 14.69
N ILE A 3 10.28 -38.78 15.17
CA ILE A 3 9.28 -38.60 16.22
C ILE A 3 8.28 -37.60 15.70
N GLU A 4 6.99 -37.96 15.75
CA GLU A 4 5.92 -37.05 15.38
C GLU A 4 5.80 -35.95 16.44
N LYS A 5 5.72 -34.71 15.97
CA LYS A 5 5.63 -33.51 16.79
C LYS A 5 4.54 -32.59 16.25
N SER A 6 4.05 -31.68 17.09
CA SER A 6 3.18 -30.63 16.61
C SER A 6 3.91 -29.71 15.61
N LEU A 7 3.15 -29.01 14.76
CA LEU A 7 3.71 -28.02 13.83
C LEU A 7 4.61 -27.01 14.55
N LYS A 8 4.16 -26.50 15.70
CA LYS A 8 4.92 -25.53 16.49
C LYS A 8 6.28 -26.06 16.91
N GLU A 9 6.33 -27.25 17.53
CA GLU A 9 7.58 -27.86 18.00
C GLU A 9 8.50 -28.23 16.84
N ALA A 10 7.94 -28.66 15.71
CA ALA A 10 8.71 -28.92 14.49
C ALA A 10 9.34 -27.63 13.95
N LEU A 11 8.61 -26.51 13.93
CA LEU A 11 9.15 -25.21 13.55
C LEU A 11 10.23 -24.71 14.52
N GLU A 12 10.04 -24.91 15.83
CA GLU A 12 11.06 -24.61 16.84
C GLU A 12 12.35 -25.41 16.59
N ASP A 13 12.24 -26.73 16.35
CA ASP A 13 13.38 -27.57 15.98
C ASP A 13 14.05 -27.10 14.66
N TYR A 14 13.25 -26.71 13.66
CA TYR A 14 13.76 -26.18 12.39
C TYR A 14 14.54 -24.87 12.57
N MET A 15 14.02 -23.94 13.38
CA MET A 15 14.71 -22.69 13.71
C MET A 15 16.03 -22.93 14.47
N LEU A 16 16.16 -24.06 15.18
CA LEU A 16 17.40 -24.52 15.81
C LEU A 16 18.35 -25.24 14.83
N GLY A 17 18.02 -25.27 13.54
CA GLY A 17 18.82 -25.90 12.48
C GLY A 17 18.68 -27.43 12.41
N ARG A 18 17.69 -28.01 13.10
CA ARG A 18 17.45 -29.46 13.04
C ARG A 18 16.68 -29.82 11.76
N PRO A 19 17.01 -30.96 11.11
CA PRO A 19 16.29 -31.39 9.93
C PRO A 19 14.85 -31.80 10.29
N VAL A 20 13.88 -31.23 9.60
CA VAL A 20 12.45 -31.52 9.77
C VAL A 20 11.91 -32.08 8.46
N THR A 21 11.14 -33.17 8.56
CA THR A 21 10.41 -33.77 7.43
C THR A 21 8.93 -33.55 7.65
N VAL A 22 8.26 -32.97 6.67
CA VAL A 22 6.82 -32.75 6.64
C VAL A 22 6.19 -33.90 5.88
N LEU A 23 5.12 -34.47 6.42
CA LEU A 23 4.30 -35.47 5.75
C LEU A 23 2.89 -34.91 5.57
N TRP A 24 2.29 -35.12 4.40
CA TRP A 24 0.93 -34.69 4.12
C TRP A 24 0.25 -35.63 3.12
N THR A 25 -1.08 -35.64 3.12
CA THR A 25 -1.85 -36.40 2.13
C THR A 25 -2.07 -35.53 0.90
N GLY A 26 -1.66 -36.04 -0.27
CA GLY A 26 -1.89 -35.40 -1.57
C GLY A 26 -3.35 -35.49 -2.00
N ASN A 27 -3.69 -34.78 -3.07
CA ASN A 27 -5.04 -34.75 -3.62
C ASN A 27 -5.48 -36.09 -4.23
N ASP A 28 -4.51 -36.96 -4.54
CA ASP A 28 -4.69 -38.34 -4.98
C ASP A 28 -4.89 -39.32 -3.81
N GLY A 29 -4.87 -38.83 -2.56
CA GLY A 29 -4.92 -39.65 -1.35
C GLY A 29 -3.58 -40.31 -1.00
N GLY A 30 -2.53 -40.06 -1.77
CA GLY A 30 -1.18 -40.57 -1.53
C GLY A 30 -0.48 -39.83 -0.39
N MET A 31 0.40 -40.53 0.33
CA MET A 31 1.23 -39.90 1.36
C MET A 31 2.47 -39.28 0.70
N ASN A 32 2.65 -37.98 0.89
CA ASN A 32 3.82 -37.24 0.45
C ASN A 32 4.72 -36.93 1.65
N ALA A 33 6.02 -36.83 1.40
CA ALA A 33 7.01 -36.45 2.41
C ALA A 33 8.11 -35.61 1.78
N MET A 34 8.46 -34.50 2.41
CA MET A 34 9.55 -33.62 1.96
C MET A 34 10.21 -32.94 3.16
N ARG A 35 11.48 -32.53 3.02
CA ARG A 35 12.11 -31.70 4.05
C ARG A 35 11.42 -30.34 4.09
N LEU A 36 11.30 -29.79 5.30
CA LEU A 36 10.73 -28.47 5.47
C LEU A 36 11.56 -27.40 4.75
N SER A 37 12.89 -27.53 4.71
CA SER A 37 13.77 -26.64 3.93
C SER A 37 13.37 -26.60 2.46
N ASP A 38 13.27 -27.78 1.85
CA ASP A 38 13.01 -27.92 0.42
C ASP A 38 11.58 -27.46 0.08
N LEU A 39 10.63 -27.63 1.02
CA LEU A 39 9.27 -27.09 0.91
C LEU A 39 9.26 -25.57 0.96
N LEU A 40 10.09 -24.95 1.80
CA LEU A 40 10.14 -23.49 1.94
C LEU A 40 10.91 -22.81 0.81
N GLU A 41 11.90 -23.49 0.23
CA GLU A 41 12.75 -22.94 -0.83
C GLU A 41 12.17 -23.11 -2.24
N GLN A 42 10.91 -23.55 -2.38
CA GLN A 42 10.27 -23.65 -3.69
C GLN A 42 10.12 -22.27 -4.34
N GLU A 43 10.47 -22.18 -5.63
CA GLU A 43 10.48 -20.90 -6.39
C GLU A 43 9.12 -20.19 -6.40
N GLU A 44 8.02 -20.94 -6.27
CA GLU A 44 6.65 -20.44 -6.28
C GLU A 44 6.24 -19.77 -4.96
N ASN A 45 7.02 -19.96 -3.89
CA ASN A 45 6.66 -19.46 -2.56
C ASN A 45 7.04 -17.99 -2.39
N HIS A 46 6.08 -17.19 -1.92
CA HIS A 46 6.29 -15.81 -1.50
C HIS A 46 5.89 -15.62 -0.04
N TYR A 47 6.81 -15.09 0.78
CA TYR A 47 6.60 -14.90 2.22
C TYR A 47 6.39 -13.43 2.55
N LEU A 48 5.24 -13.11 3.14
CA LEU A 48 4.93 -11.77 3.65
C LEU A 48 5.15 -11.75 5.16
N VAL A 49 6.03 -10.86 5.62
CA VAL A 49 6.30 -10.66 7.05
C VAL A 49 5.77 -9.29 7.44
N ASN A 50 4.98 -9.24 8.50
CA ASN A 50 4.55 -7.96 9.07
C ASN A 50 5.73 -7.34 9.83
N VAL A 51 6.37 -6.35 9.21
CA VAL A 51 7.42 -5.55 9.85
C VAL A 51 6.75 -4.27 10.35
N PRO A 52 6.92 -3.89 11.63
CA PRO A 52 6.38 -2.63 12.11
C PRO A 52 6.91 -1.48 11.26
N ALA A 53 6.07 -0.47 11.00
CA ALA A 53 6.50 0.74 10.31
C ALA A 53 7.70 1.33 11.07
N VAL A 54 8.87 1.28 10.43
CA VAL A 54 10.04 1.97 10.95
C VAL A 54 9.70 3.45 10.89
N ALA A 55 9.80 4.15 12.02
CA ALA A 55 9.63 5.60 12.05
C ALA A 55 10.58 6.19 10.99
N ASN A 56 10.01 6.87 10.00
CA ASN A 56 10.77 7.52 8.95
C ASN A 56 10.78 9.03 9.24
N PRO A 57 11.79 9.54 9.99
CA PRO A 57 11.84 10.94 10.37
C PRO A 57 11.91 11.88 9.16
N GLU A 58 12.47 11.43 8.04
CA GLU A 58 12.52 12.20 6.79
C GLU A 58 11.12 12.38 6.20
N PHE A 59 10.30 11.33 6.23
CA PHE A 59 8.89 11.42 5.83
C PHE A 59 8.09 12.34 6.76
N GLU A 60 8.28 12.23 8.08
CA GLU A 60 7.61 13.10 9.05
C GLU A 60 8.01 14.58 8.90
N GLN A 61 9.24 14.84 8.48
CA GLN A 61 9.72 16.19 8.23
C GLN A 61 9.18 16.74 6.91
N ALA A 62 9.18 15.94 5.84
CA ALA A 62 8.59 16.33 4.56
C ALA A 62 7.09 16.64 4.68
N VAL A 63 6.34 15.85 5.47
CA VAL A 63 4.92 16.11 5.74
C VAL A 63 4.74 17.43 6.49
N ARG A 64 5.58 17.73 7.49
CA ARG A 64 5.54 19.01 8.22
C ARG A 64 5.83 20.21 7.31
N GLU A 65 6.84 20.11 6.45
CA GLU A 65 7.19 21.19 5.51
C GLU A 65 6.06 21.44 4.49
N MET A 66 5.38 20.39 4.03
CA MET A 66 4.19 20.54 3.17
C MET A 66 3.03 21.22 3.90
N GLU A 67 2.74 20.84 5.15
CA GLU A 67 1.69 21.48 5.96
C GLU A 67 1.98 22.96 6.23
N GLU A 68 3.25 23.32 6.47
CA GLU A 68 3.68 24.70 6.71
C GLU A 68 3.64 25.56 5.44
N SER A 69 3.86 24.95 4.27
CA SER A 69 3.76 25.64 2.96
C SER A 69 2.35 25.73 2.38
N ALA A 70 1.37 25.01 2.94
CA ALA A 70 0.02 24.89 2.38
C ALA A 70 -1.00 25.93 2.89
N GLN A 71 -0.59 26.90 3.71
CA GLN A 71 -1.45 27.99 4.16
C GLN A 71 -1.12 29.26 3.36
N PRO A 72 -1.77 29.54 2.21
CA PRO A 72 -1.73 30.88 1.67
C PRO A 72 -2.41 31.81 2.68
N GLU A 73 -1.77 32.93 3.00
CA GLU A 73 -2.39 33.99 3.79
C GLU A 73 -3.69 34.40 3.06
N PRO A 74 -4.82 34.59 3.78
CA PRO A 74 -6.13 34.82 3.16
C PRO A 74 -6.17 36.05 2.24
N GLU A 75 -5.21 36.96 2.38
CA GLU A 75 -5.02 38.15 1.56
C GLU A 75 -4.52 37.83 0.15
N GLU A 76 -3.65 36.82 -0.03
CA GLU A 76 -3.18 36.37 -1.36
C GLU A 76 -4.29 35.69 -2.17
N ILE A 77 -5.21 35.01 -1.49
CA ILE A 77 -6.36 34.35 -2.12
C ILE A 77 -7.31 35.39 -2.73
N ILE A 78 -7.57 36.48 -2.01
CA ILE A 78 -8.47 37.56 -2.47
C ILE A 78 -7.85 38.26 -3.68
N GLN A 79 -6.55 38.50 -3.68
CA GLN A 79 -5.86 39.19 -4.76
C GLN A 79 -5.80 38.36 -6.05
N ALA A 80 -5.51 37.05 -5.95
CA ALA A 80 -5.53 36.14 -7.10
C ALA A 80 -6.92 36.01 -7.74
N VAL A 81 -7.99 36.03 -6.94
CA VAL A 81 -9.38 36.00 -7.44
C VAL A 81 -9.74 37.32 -8.14
N HIS A 82 -9.20 38.45 -7.69
CA HIS A 82 -9.37 39.74 -8.36
C HIS A 82 -8.60 39.85 -9.68
N ASP A 83 -7.35 39.35 -9.74
CA ASP A 83 -6.53 39.38 -10.97
C ASP A 83 -7.07 38.43 -12.06
N THR A 84 -7.73 37.34 -11.69
CA THR A 84 -8.32 36.40 -12.67
C THR A 84 -9.72 36.86 -13.16
N GLN A 85 -10.26 37.95 -12.60
CA GLN A 85 -11.56 38.53 -12.97
C GLN A 85 -11.48 39.71 -13.94
N GLU A 86 -10.28 40.14 -14.37
CA GLU A 86 -10.18 41.00 -15.56
C GLU A 86 -10.69 40.21 -16.78
N GLU A 87 -11.91 40.54 -17.22
CA GLU A 87 -12.52 40.00 -18.43
C GLU A 87 -11.54 40.17 -19.62
N PRO A 88 -11.31 39.13 -20.45
CA PRO A 88 -10.71 39.36 -21.75
C PRO A 88 -11.67 40.22 -22.59
N GLU A 89 -11.26 41.44 -22.97
CA GLU A 89 -12.02 42.44 -23.75
C GLU A 89 -12.44 42.00 -25.17
N ASP A 90 -12.51 40.71 -25.49
CA ASP A 90 -12.89 40.23 -26.83
C ASP A 90 -13.75 38.95 -26.80
N CYS A 91 -14.86 38.99 -26.04
CA CYS A 91 -15.96 38.02 -26.24
C CYS A 91 -17.05 38.67 -27.12
N PRO A 92 -17.41 38.09 -28.28
CA PRO A 92 -18.46 38.64 -29.14
C PRO A 92 -19.83 38.58 -28.43
N PRO A 93 -20.74 39.55 -28.68
CA PRO A 93 -21.95 39.71 -27.87
C PRO A 93 -22.91 38.53 -28.09
N THR A 94 -23.19 37.79 -27.03
CA THR A 94 -24.24 36.77 -27.00
C THR A 94 -25.61 37.47 -27.10
N ARG A 95 -26.24 37.39 -28.27
CA ARG A 95 -27.60 37.89 -28.51
C ARG A 95 -28.57 37.26 -27.50
N HIS A 96 -29.02 38.05 -26.52
CA HIS A 96 -30.18 37.73 -25.69
C HIS A 96 -31.41 37.55 -26.59
N ARG A 97 -31.80 36.30 -26.84
CA ARG A 97 -33.04 35.98 -27.54
C ARG A 97 -34.19 36.05 -26.55
N GLU A 98 -34.79 37.23 -26.50
CA GLU A 98 -36.15 37.49 -26.01
C GLU A 98 -37.11 36.38 -26.51
N ARG A 99 -37.61 35.53 -25.61
CA ARG A 99 -38.85 34.78 -25.84
C ARG A 99 -39.80 35.11 -24.69
N ARG A 100 -40.64 36.10 -25.01
CA ARG A 100 -41.85 36.48 -24.31
C ARG A 100 -42.73 35.26 -24.00
N SER A 101 -43.42 35.40 -22.87
CA SER A 101 -44.55 34.62 -22.36
C SER A 101 -45.38 33.87 -23.41
N GLN A 102 -45.71 32.62 -23.07
CA GLN A 102 -47.09 32.13 -23.09
C GLN A 102 -47.33 31.31 -21.83
#